data_AF-Q9MYM1-F1
#
_entry.id   AF-Q9MYM1-F1
#
_cell.length_a   1.000
_cell.length_b   1.000
_cell.length_c   1.000
_cell.angle_alpha   90.00
_cell.angle_beta   90.00
_cell.angle_gamma   90.00
#
_symmetry.space_group_name_H-M   'P 1'
#
loop_
_entity.id
_entity.type
_entity.pdbx_description
1 polymer ?
#
loop_
_entity_poly.entity_id
_entity_poly.type
_entity_poly.pdbx_seq_one_letter_code
_entity_poly.pdbx_strand_id
1 'polypeptide(L)' 'FTFSGICQYLLARDCQDHSFSIVIETVQCADAPDAVCARSVTVRLPGLHNSLVKLKHG' A
#
# COMPACT_ATOMS: atom_id res chain seq x y z
N PHE A 1 -11.58 10.22 -9.34
CA PHE A 1 -10.66 9.44 -10.20
C PHE A 1 -10.77 7.98 -9.78
N THR A 2 -10.57 7.04 -10.70
CA THR A 2 -10.55 5.60 -10.42
C THR A 2 -9.30 5.01 -11.08
N PHE A 3 -8.59 4.13 -10.37
CA PHE A 3 -7.34 3.56 -10.84
C PHE A 3 -7.25 2.09 -10.45
N SER A 4 -7.48 1.21 -11.42
CA SER A 4 -7.49 -0.25 -11.26
C SER A 4 -6.16 -0.87 -11.73
N GLY A 5 -5.04 -0.34 -11.24
CA GLY A 5 -3.72 -0.88 -11.53
C GLY A 5 -3.34 -2.00 -10.57
N ILE A 6 -2.60 -2.99 -11.06
CA ILE A 6 -2.05 -4.10 -10.27
C ILE A 6 -0.56 -3.84 -10.05
N CYS A 7 -0.19 -3.37 -8.86
CA CYS A 7 1.20 -3.12 -8.48
C CYS A 7 1.32 -2.87 -6.97
N GLN A 8 2.50 -2.43 -6.54
CA GLN A 8 2.71 -1.76 -5.27
C GLN A 8 2.75 -0.25 -5.50
N TYR A 9 1.87 0.48 -4.85
CA TYR A 9 1.73 1.92 -4.99
C TYR A 9 2.07 2.63 -3.69
N LEU A 10 2.79 3.73 -3.81
CA LEU A 10 2.95 4.68 -2.72
C LEU A 10 1.62 5.41 -2.52
N LEU A 11 0.90 5.06 -1.45
CA LEU A 11 -0.40 5.66 -1.14
C LEU A 11 -0.23 7.02 -0.47
N ALA A 12 0.68 7.10 0.50
CA ALA A 12 1.01 8.33 1.20
C ALA A 12 2.43 8.25 1.74
N ARG A 13 3.09 9.40 1.85
CA ARG A 13 4.33 9.57 2.60
C ARG A 13 4.39 10.96 3.18
N ASP A 14 5.18 11.07 4.22
CA ASP A 14 5.73 12.37 4.59
C ASP A 14 6.80 12.77 3.57
N CYS A 15 6.64 13.95 2.98
CA CYS A 15 7.55 14.52 1.99
C CYS A 15 8.58 15.47 2.60
N GLN A 16 8.39 15.88 3.86
CA GLN A 16 9.28 16.80 4.55
C GLN A 16 10.29 16.00 5.38
N ASP A 17 9.83 15.31 6.41
CA ASP A 17 10.72 14.63 7.37
C ASP A 17 10.85 13.14 7.09
N HIS A 18 10.11 12.62 6.10
CA HIS A 18 10.10 11.19 5.74
C HIS A 18 9.75 10.29 6.93
N SER A 19 8.96 10.81 7.87
CA SER A 19 8.61 10.16 9.14
C SER A 19 7.74 8.90 8.95
N PHE A 20 7.03 8.79 7.82
CA PHE A 20 6.31 7.59 7.45
C PHE A 20 6.17 7.41 5.94
N SER A 21 5.94 6.16 5.52
CA SER A 21 5.40 5.85 4.19
C SER A 21 4.41 4.70 4.25
N ILE A 22 3.38 4.78 3.41
CA ILE A 22 2.31 3.79 3.29
C ILE A 22 2.33 3.27 1.86
N VAL A 23 2.54 1.97 1.71
CA VAL A 23 2.52 1.27 0.42
C VAL A 23 1.34 0.31 0.41
N ILE A 24 0.49 0.44 -0.62
CA ILE A 24 -0.61 -0.48 -0.87
C ILE A 24 -0.23 -1.43 -2.01
N GLU A 25 -0.51 -2.70 -1.83
CA GLU A 25 -0.37 -3.72 -2.85
C GLU A 25 -1.75 -4.11 -3.34
N THR A 26 -1.97 -4.00 -4.65
CA THR A 26 -3.23 -4.32 -5.30
C THR A 26 -3.08 -5.53 -6.21
N VAL A 27 -4.14 -6.34 -6.30
CA VAL A 27 -4.20 -7.54 -7.15
C VAL A 27 -5.57 -7.64 -7.82
N GLN A 28 -5.63 -8.35 -8.94
CA GLN A 28 -6.92 -8.76 -9.51
C GLN A 28 -7.58 -9.78 -8.57
N CYS A 29 -8.83 -9.51 -8.16
CA CYS A 29 -9.57 -10.34 -7.22
C CYS A 29 -10.84 -10.95 -7.80
N ALA A 30 -11.21 -10.62 -9.05
CA ALA A 30 -12.29 -11.25 -9.79
C ALA A 30 -11.98 -11.31 -11.29
N ASP A 31 -12.81 -11.99 -12.06
CA ASP A 31 -12.60 -12.20 -13.51
C ASP A 31 -12.65 -10.89 -14.31
N ALA A 32 -13.39 -9.90 -13.82
CA ALA A 32 -13.40 -8.58 -14.44
C ALA A 32 -12.01 -7.93 -14.34
N PRO A 33 -11.43 -7.45 -15.45
CA PRO A 33 -10.04 -6.97 -15.48
C PRO A 33 -9.80 -5.70 -14.64
N ASP A 34 -10.84 -4.95 -14.33
CA ASP A 34 -10.81 -3.76 -13.48
C ASP A 34 -11.16 -4.05 -12.00
N ALA A 35 -11.54 -5.30 -11.67
CA ALA A 35 -11.81 -5.73 -10.31
C ALA A 35 -10.50 -5.98 -9.54
N VAL A 36 -9.98 -4.88 -8.98
CA VAL A 36 -8.73 -4.85 -8.25
C VAL A 36 -8.99 -4.60 -6.76
N CYS A 37 -8.43 -5.47 -5.91
CA CYS A 37 -8.55 -5.40 -4.46
C CYS A 37 -7.19 -5.12 -3.80
N ALA A 38 -7.21 -4.54 -2.60
CA ALA A 38 -6.02 -4.41 -1.78
C ALA A 38 -5.62 -5.77 -1.17
N ARG A 39 -4.47 -6.31 -1.57
CA ARG A 39 -3.91 -7.54 -0.98
C ARG A 39 -3.22 -7.26 0.35
N SER A 40 -2.48 -6.15 0.42
CA SER A 40 -1.79 -5.76 1.63
C SER A 40 -1.56 -4.25 1.74
N VAL A 41 -1.43 -3.78 2.97
CA VAL A 41 -1.06 -2.42 3.32
C VAL A 41 0.17 -2.50 4.20
N THR A 42 1.24 -1.81 3.80
CA THR A 42 2.50 -1.76 4.54
C THR A 42 2.77 -0.34 5.00
N VAL A 43 2.90 -0.16 6.31
CA VAL A 43 3.30 1.11 6.92
C VAL A 43 4.76 0.98 7.38
N ARG A 44 5.58 1.95 6.98
CA ARG A 44 6.98 2.07 7.39
C ARG A 44 7.13 3.30 8.27
N LEU A 45 7.76 3.12 9.43
CA LEU A 45 7.97 4.16 10.44
C LEU A 45 9.47 4.25 10.78
N PRO A 46 10.29 4.99 10.01
CA PRO A 46 11.73 5.11 10.25
C PRO A 46 12.06 5.60 11.67
N GLY A 47 11.30 6.59 12.16
CA GLY A 47 11.49 7.16 13.50
C GLY A 47 11.14 6.23 14.67
N LEU A 48 10.44 5.12 14.43
CA LEU A 48 10.10 4.13 15.44
C LEU A 48 10.96 2.87 15.24
N HIS A 49 12.27 2.95 15.51
CA HIS A 49 13.20 1.82 15.34
C HIS A 49 13.13 1.14 13.95
N ASN A 50 12.86 1.91 12.89
CA ASN A 50 12.63 1.38 11.54
C ASN A 50 11.50 0.31 11.48
N SER A 51 10.47 0.48 12.30
CA SER A 51 9.34 -0.47 12.37
C SER A 51 8.60 -0.57 11.04
N LEU A 52 8.20 -1.80 10.71
CA LEU A 52 7.39 -2.12 9.56
C LEU A 52 6.16 -2.89 10.02
N VAL A 53 4.98 -2.35 9.72
CA VAL A 53 3.70 -3.00 9.99
C VAL A 53 3.08 -3.39 8.66
N LYS A 54 2.81 -4.68 8.45
CA LYS A 54 2.15 -5.17 7.24
C LYS A 54 0.83 -5.83 7.60
N LEU A 55 -0.26 -5.25 7.12
CA LEU A 55 -1.61 -5.80 7.19
C LEU A 55 -1.88 -6.51 5.86
N LYS A 56 -2.29 -7.77 5.91
CA LYS A 56 -2.66 -8.53 4.71
C LYS A 56 -4.13 -8.90 4.79
N HIS A 57 -4.77 -8.98 3.63
CA HIS A 57 -6.03 -9.70 3.50
C HIS A 57 -5.76 -11.19 3.80
N GLY A 58 -6.56 -11.78 4.70
CA GLY A 58 -6.49 -13.19 5.09
C GLY A 58 -7.04 -14.11 4.02
#